data_AF-A0A7Y3UMR6-F1
#
_entry.id   AF-A0A7Y3UMR6-F1
#
_cell.length_a   1.000
_cell.length_b   1.000
_cell.length_c   1.000
_cell.angle_alpha   90.00
_cell.angle_beta   90.00
_cell.angle_gamma   90.00
#
_symmetry.space_group_name_H-M   'P 1'
#
loop_
_entity.id
_entity.type
_entity.pdbx_description
1 polymer ?
#
loop_
_entity_poly.entity_id
_entity_poly.type
_entity_poly.pdbx_seq_one_letter_code
_entity_poly.pdbx_strand_id
1 'polypeptide(L)'
;MFPLSNTLNTLLSLQEAMDLAQNQDFFDSATTSRGVYPPVNIFKNNGDLVLVAELPGVKKEDLHIEAKGNTIRLAGKRTIDYGKDISYHRAERSASQFDRTLELPINFDPDQVKGEYKDGLLVVFLNRAESDKPKQITIQ
;
A
#
# COMPACT_ATOMS: atom_id res chain seq x y z
N MET A 1 4.83 -18.98 -47.53
CA MET A 1 3.71 -19.59 -46.80
C MET A 1 4.09 -19.58 -45.31
N PHE A 2 3.68 -18.56 -44.57
CA PHE A 2 4.05 -18.41 -43.15
C PHE A 2 3.26 -19.42 -42.31
N PRO A 3 3.91 -20.22 -41.43
CA PRO A 3 3.22 -21.29 -40.71
C PRO A 3 2.32 -20.70 -39.62
N LEU A 4 1.01 -20.76 -39.86
CA LEU A 4 -0.08 -20.33 -38.96
C LEU A 4 -0.08 -21.04 -37.59
N SER A 5 0.65 -22.14 -37.45
CA SER A 5 0.75 -22.90 -36.20
C SER A 5 1.51 -22.15 -35.10
N ASN A 6 2.59 -21.44 -35.46
CA ASN A 6 3.37 -20.68 -34.49
C ASN A 6 2.60 -19.48 -33.96
N THR A 7 1.79 -18.84 -34.80
CA THR A 7 0.93 -17.72 -34.38
C THR A 7 -0.18 -18.17 -33.45
N LEU A 8 -0.81 -19.33 -33.67
CA LEU A 8 -1.86 -19.81 -32.77
C LEU A 8 -1.32 -20.19 -31.39
N ASN A 9 -0.17 -20.84 -31.32
CA ASN A 9 0.46 -21.16 -30.04
C ASN A 9 0.91 -19.89 -29.29
N THR A 10 1.36 -18.87 -30.02
CA THR A 10 1.73 -17.57 -29.43
C THR A 10 0.50 -16.81 -28.92
N LEU A 11 -0.63 -16.88 -29.64
CA LEU A 11 -1.89 -16.26 -29.19
C LEU A 11 -2.45 -16.98 -27.97
N LEU A 12 -2.32 -18.31 -27.90
CA LEU A 12 -2.78 -19.09 -26.75
C LEU A 12 -1.95 -18.82 -25.50
N SER A 13 -0.61 -18.76 -25.62
CA SER A 13 0.26 -18.40 -24.50
C SER A 13 0.12 -16.94 -24.06
N LEU A 14 -0.17 -16.03 -24.99
CA LEU A 14 -0.53 -14.64 -24.67
C LEU A 14 -1.86 -14.58 -23.92
N GLN A 15 -2.84 -15.40 -24.29
CA GLN A 15 -4.12 -15.46 -23.59
C GLN A 15 -3.96 -16.02 -22.16
N GLU A 16 -3.19 -17.09 -21.98
CA GLU A 16 -2.86 -17.62 -20.65
C GLU A 16 -2.09 -16.60 -19.79
N ALA A 17 -1.14 -15.87 -20.38
CA ALA A 17 -0.41 -14.81 -19.67
C ALA A 17 -1.31 -13.63 -19.29
N MET A 18 -2.28 -13.27 -20.13
CA MET A 18 -3.28 -12.23 -19.83
C MET A 18 -4.28 -12.69 -18.75
N ASP A 19 -4.72 -13.95 -18.76
CA ASP A 19 -5.61 -14.50 -17.74
C ASP A 19 -4.91 -14.62 -16.37
N LEU A 20 -3.60 -14.93 -16.37
CA LEU A 20 -2.76 -14.89 -15.17
C LEU A 20 -2.55 -13.46 -14.65
N ALA A 21 -2.37 -12.49 -15.54
CA ALA A 21 -2.31 -11.06 -15.17
C ALA A 21 -3.66 -10.57 -14.62
N GLN A 22 -4.78 -10.97 -15.24
CA GLN A 22 -6.13 -10.62 -14.79
C GLN A 22 -6.47 -11.16 -13.40
N ASN A 23 -5.96 -12.33 -13.04
CA ASN A 23 -6.12 -12.88 -11.68
C ASN A 23 -5.18 -12.21 -10.65
N GLN A 24 -4.11 -11.53 -11.09
CA GLN A 24 -3.31 -10.66 -10.23
C GLN A 24 -3.91 -9.24 -10.06
N ASP A 25 -4.78 -8.82 -11.00
CA ASP A 25 -5.45 -7.52 -11.00
C ASP A 25 -6.62 -7.38 -9.99
N PHE A 26 -6.91 -8.40 -9.17
CA PHE A 26 -7.87 -8.26 -8.05
C PHE A 26 -7.27 -7.50 -6.86
N PHE A 27 -5.94 -7.35 -6.80
CA PHE A 27 -5.24 -6.72 -5.68
C PHE A 27 -4.33 -5.55 -6.04
N ASP A 28 -4.25 -5.12 -7.31
CA ASP A 28 -3.50 -3.91 -7.63
C ASP A 28 -4.14 -3.05 -8.71
N SER A 29 -3.97 -1.74 -8.54
CA SER A 29 -4.18 -0.69 -9.54
C SER A 29 -5.54 0.05 -9.58
N ALA A 30 -5.88 0.69 -8.45
CA ALA A 30 -6.42 2.06 -8.51
C ALA A 30 -5.30 3.12 -8.50
N THR A 31 -4.09 2.80 -8.98
CA THR A 31 -2.97 3.74 -9.14
C THR A 31 -3.07 4.46 -10.48
N THR A 32 -4.18 5.16 -10.70
CA THR A 32 -4.34 6.00 -11.90
C THR A 32 -3.49 7.27 -11.76
N SER A 33 -2.37 7.34 -12.51
CA SER A 33 -1.70 8.56 -13.01
C SER A 33 -1.12 9.58 -11.99
N ARG A 34 -1.50 9.55 -10.71
CA ARG A 34 -0.94 10.34 -9.61
C ARG A 34 -0.03 9.41 -8.81
N GLY A 35 1.19 9.82 -8.49
CA GLY A 35 2.11 9.01 -7.68
C GLY A 35 1.43 8.40 -6.44
N VAL A 36 1.88 7.22 -6.02
CA VAL A 36 1.21 6.41 -4.98
C VAL A 36 1.02 7.24 -3.70
N TYR A 37 -0.23 7.49 -3.32
CA TYR A 37 -0.63 8.25 -2.13
C TYR A 37 -1.27 7.30 -1.08
N PRO A 38 -1.04 7.51 0.23
CA PRO A 38 -0.08 8.47 0.79
C PRO A 38 1.36 8.01 0.52
N PRO A 39 2.34 8.92 0.35
CA PRO A 39 3.75 8.55 0.39
C PRO A 39 4.05 7.89 1.74
N VAL A 40 4.87 6.84 1.73
CA VAL A 40 5.25 6.12 2.95
C VAL A 40 6.74 5.84 2.97
N ASN A 41 7.32 5.88 4.17
CA ASN A 41 8.63 5.35 4.47
C ASN A 41 8.48 4.19 5.46
N ILE A 42 9.21 3.12 5.23
CA ILE A 42 9.24 1.95 6.11
C ILE A 42 10.69 1.64 6.43
N PHE A 43 11.02 1.56 7.72
CA PHE A 43 12.38 1.28 8.16
C PHE A 43 12.40 0.43 9.42
N LYS A 44 13.54 -0.20 9.68
CA LYS A 44 13.77 -1.01 10.87
C LYS A 44 14.18 -0.12 12.05
N ASN A 45 13.69 -0.46 13.23
CA ASN A 45 14.11 0.13 14.50
C ASN A 45 14.26 -0.99 15.54
N ASN A 46 15.49 -1.28 15.97
CA ASN A 46 15.79 -2.32 16.98
C ASN A 46 15.19 -3.71 16.70
N GLY A 47 15.04 -4.09 15.43
CA GLY A 47 14.48 -5.39 15.01
C GLY A 47 13.00 -5.37 14.64
N ASP A 48 12.29 -4.31 15.05
CA ASP A 48 10.91 -3.99 14.70
C ASP A 48 10.83 -3.11 13.44
N LEU A 49 9.62 -2.83 12.97
CA LEU A 49 9.35 -1.91 11.87
C LEU A 49 8.65 -0.64 12.35
N VAL A 50 8.99 0.47 11.69
CA VAL A 50 8.27 1.74 11.78
C VAL A 50 7.83 2.13 10.37
N LEU A 51 6.54 2.42 10.22
CA LEU A 51 5.95 2.99 9.02
C LEU A 51 5.59 4.44 9.28
N VAL A 52 5.98 5.33 8.39
CA VAL A 52 5.59 6.74 8.42
C VAL A 52 4.85 7.08 7.14
N ALA A 53 3.65 7.64 7.24
CA ALA A 53 2.84 8.05 6.10
C ALA A 53 2.52 9.55 6.14
N GLU A 54 2.67 10.23 5.00
CA GLU A 54 2.33 11.64 4.85
C GLU A 54 0.85 11.81 4.47
N LEU A 55 0.07 12.38 5.39
CA LEU A 55 -1.38 12.55 5.29
C LEU A 55 -1.85 13.99 5.60
N PRO A 56 -1.19 15.06 5.09
CA PRO A 56 -1.60 16.42 5.39
C PRO A 56 -3.02 16.72 4.90
N GLY A 57 -3.85 17.28 5.80
CA GLY A 57 -5.24 17.62 5.51
C GLY A 57 -6.22 16.44 5.56
N VAL A 58 -5.80 15.28 6.04
CA VAL A 58 -6.68 14.16 6.39
C VAL A 58 -7.07 14.29 7.86
N LYS A 59 -8.36 14.20 8.15
CA LYS A 59 -8.84 14.19 9.54
C LYS A 59 -8.63 12.80 10.14
N LYS A 60 -8.40 12.73 11.45
CA LYS A 60 -8.11 11.46 12.13
C LYS A 60 -9.29 10.50 12.04
N GLU A 61 -10.50 11.03 12.13
CA GLU A 61 -11.77 10.31 12.00
C GLU A 61 -12.03 9.76 10.59
N ASP A 62 -11.39 10.34 9.56
CA ASP A 62 -11.49 9.88 8.17
C ASP A 62 -10.38 8.87 7.81
N LEU A 63 -9.57 8.44 8.78
CA LEU A 63 -8.45 7.52 8.61
C LEU A 63 -8.78 6.13 9.16
N HIS A 64 -8.59 5.12 8.33
CA HIS A 64 -8.80 3.71 8.66
C HIS A 64 -7.51 2.94 8.42
N ILE A 65 -7.03 2.27 9.47
CA ILE A 65 -5.80 1.48 9.44
C ILE A 65 -6.16 0.06 9.84
N GLU A 66 -5.83 -0.89 8.98
CA GLU A 66 -6.05 -2.31 9.23
C GLU A 66 -4.72 -3.05 9.14
N ALA A 67 -4.52 -4.02 10.02
CA ALA A 67 -3.31 -4.78 10.13
C ALA A 67 -3.65 -6.28 10.14
N LYS A 68 -3.06 -7.07 9.22
CA LYS A 68 -3.35 -8.49 9.08
C LYS A 68 -2.12 -9.23 8.56
N GLY A 69 -1.63 -10.21 9.33
CA GLY A 69 -0.43 -10.98 8.95
C GLY A 69 0.79 -10.08 8.84
N ASN A 70 1.40 -10.01 7.66
CA ASN A 70 2.49 -9.08 7.32
C ASN A 70 2.01 -7.86 6.52
N THR A 71 0.70 -7.57 6.48
CA THR A 71 0.13 -6.51 5.64
C THR A 71 -0.50 -5.40 6.47
N ILE A 72 -0.25 -4.15 6.05
CA ILE A 72 -0.90 -2.94 6.57
C ILE A 72 -1.70 -2.29 5.44
N ARG A 73 -2.97 -1.95 5.72
CA ARG A 73 -3.83 -1.16 4.83
C ARG A 73 -4.07 0.22 5.43
N LEU A 74 -3.86 1.25 4.63
CA LEU A 74 -4.09 2.66 4.93
C LEU A 74 -5.19 3.17 3.99
N ALA A 75 -6.38 3.39 4.54
CA ALA A 75 -7.51 3.93 3.78
C ALA A 75 -8.04 5.21 4.42
N GLY A 76 -8.61 6.09 3.60
CA GLY A 76 -9.22 7.30 4.11
C GLY A 76 -9.56 8.31 3.04
N LYS A 77 -9.95 9.51 3.46
CA LYS A 77 -10.35 10.59 2.56
C LYS A 77 -9.66 11.89 2.88
N ARG A 78 -9.04 12.50 1.87
CA ARG A 78 -8.60 13.89 1.92
C ARG A 78 -9.67 14.79 1.33
N THR A 79 -10.26 15.63 2.18
CA THR A 79 -11.24 16.63 1.76
C THR A 79 -10.54 17.96 1.53
N ILE A 80 -10.86 18.61 0.41
CA ILE A 80 -10.41 19.97 0.11
C ILE A 80 -11.66 20.76 -0.24
N ASP A 81 -11.93 21.82 0.50
CA ASP A 81 -13.00 22.77 0.24
C ASP A 81 -12.40 24.18 0.25
N TYR A 82 -12.50 24.87 -0.88
CA TYR A 82 -12.04 26.25 -1.03
C TYR A 82 -13.23 27.23 -1.20
N GLY A 83 -14.47 26.76 -1.02
CA GLY A 83 -15.69 27.55 -1.18
C GLY A 83 -16.27 27.55 -2.60
N LYS A 84 -17.44 28.19 -2.73
CA LYS A 84 -18.12 28.47 -4.00
C LYS A 84 -17.71 29.90 -4.42
N ASP A 85 -17.41 30.14 -5.69
CA ASP A 85 -16.81 31.38 -6.24
C ASP A 85 -15.29 31.53 -6.12
N ILE A 86 -14.54 30.49 -6.51
CA ILE A 86 -13.08 30.58 -6.69
C ILE A 86 -12.67 30.34 -8.15
N SER A 87 -11.60 31.00 -8.56
CA SER A 87 -10.90 30.76 -9.83
C SER A 87 -9.50 30.22 -9.55
N TYR A 88 -9.20 29.03 -10.07
CA TYR A 88 -7.87 28.44 -9.91
C TYR A 88 -6.89 29.03 -10.91
N HIS A 89 -5.74 29.54 -10.43
CA HIS A 89 -4.56 29.73 -11.28
C HIS A 89 -3.79 28.41 -11.47
N ARG A 90 -3.83 27.51 -10.48
CA ARG A 90 -3.15 26.20 -10.47
C ARG A 90 -3.83 25.26 -9.46
N ALA A 91 -3.97 23.98 -9.80
CA ALA A 91 -4.56 22.97 -8.92
C ALA A 91 -3.73 21.67 -8.94
N GLU A 92 -2.86 21.50 -7.93
CA GLU A 92 -1.98 20.32 -7.79
C GLU A 92 -2.45 19.35 -6.70
N ARG A 93 -3.21 19.87 -5.72
CA ARG A 93 -3.73 19.07 -4.61
C ARG A 93 -5.04 18.41 -5.03
N SER A 94 -5.08 17.09 -5.02
CA SER A 94 -6.31 16.32 -5.25
C SER A 94 -7.12 16.14 -3.96
N ALA A 95 -8.42 16.44 -3.99
CA ALA A 95 -9.35 15.85 -3.03
C ALA A 95 -9.61 14.41 -3.49
N SER A 96 -9.23 13.43 -2.69
CA SER A 96 -9.34 12.03 -3.09
C SER A 96 -9.53 11.13 -1.89
N GLN A 97 -10.31 10.07 -2.10
CA GLN A 97 -10.19 8.87 -1.28
C GLN A 97 -8.88 8.17 -1.66
N PHE A 98 -8.27 7.50 -0.69
CA PHE A 98 -7.12 6.65 -0.88
C PHE A 98 -7.35 5.32 -0.18
N ASP A 99 -6.77 4.27 -0.75
CA ASP A 99 -6.74 2.93 -0.19
C ASP A 99 -5.41 2.31 -0.65
N ARG A 100 -4.45 2.23 0.29
CA ARG A 100 -3.10 1.77 0.01
C ARG A 100 -2.81 0.59 0.91
N THR A 101 -2.54 -0.57 0.29
CA THR A 101 -2.12 -1.78 1.00
C THR A 101 -0.62 -2.00 0.79
N LEU A 102 0.07 -2.36 1.87
CA LEU A 102 1.52 -2.53 1.91
C LEU A 102 1.83 -3.88 2.56
N GLU A 103 2.50 -4.75 1.80
CA GLU A 103 3.10 -5.96 2.35
C GLU A 103 4.47 -5.63 2.96
N LEU A 104 4.74 -6.17 4.14
CA LEU A 104 5.95 -5.91 4.90
C LEU A 104 6.89 -7.11 4.86
N PRO A 105 8.22 -6.87 4.99
CA PRO A 105 9.22 -7.93 4.90
C PRO A 105 9.26 -8.85 6.14
N ILE A 106 8.40 -8.63 7.13
CA ILE A 106 8.31 -9.43 8.36
C ILE A 106 6.84 -9.58 8.78
N ASN A 107 6.56 -10.65 9.50
CA ASN A 107 5.33 -10.73 10.28
C ASN A 107 5.44 -9.86 11.53
N PHE A 108 4.37 -9.17 11.87
CA PHE A 108 4.27 -8.38 13.09
C PHE A 108 3.08 -8.87 13.93
N ASP A 109 3.07 -8.54 15.22
CA ASP A 109 1.94 -8.85 16.11
C ASP A 109 0.86 -7.76 15.96
N PRO A 110 -0.33 -8.07 15.39
CA PRO A 110 -1.39 -7.09 15.20
C PRO A 110 -1.92 -6.50 16.51
N ASP A 111 -1.85 -7.25 17.61
CA ASP A 111 -2.36 -6.82 18.92
C ASP A 111 -1.42 -5.81 19.61
N GLN A 112 -0.18 -5.69 19.12
CA GLN A 112 0.83 -4.78 19.65
C GLN A 112 1.10 -3.58 18.73
N VAL A 113 0.29 -3.38 17.69
CA VAL A 113 0.43 -2.23 16.78
C VAL A 113 0.05 -0.94 17.50
N LYS A 114 0.92 0.06 17.42
CA LYS A 114 0.67 1.41 17.97
C LYS A 114 0.72 2.45 16.87
N GLY A 115 -0.22 3.39 16.89
CA GLY A 115 -0.31 4.48 15.92
C GLY A 115 -0.29 5.85 16.61
N GLU A 116 0.53 6.75 16.10
CA GLU A 116 0.55 8.16 16.47
C GLU A 116 0.21 9.01 15.24
N TYR A 117 -0.67 10.00 15.42
CA TYR A 117 -1.04 10.91 14.34
C TYR A 117 -0.91 12.36 14.81
N LYS A 118 0.03 13.09 14.20
CA LYS A 118 0.34 14.46 14.58
C LYS A 118 0.84 15.24 13.37
N ASP A 119 0.40 16.48 13.22
CA ASP A 119 0.87 17.42 12.19
C ASP A 119 0.78 16.88 10.74
N GLY A 120 -0.19 16.00 10.47
CA GLY A 120 -0.37 15.38 9.16
C GLY A 120 0.57 14.19 8.89
N LEU A 121 1.29 13.70 9.89
CA LEU A 121 2.10 12.49 9.82
C LEU A 121 1.47 11.38 10.66
N LEU A 122 1.28 10.22 10.04
CA LEU A 122 0.96 8.99 10.73
C LEU A 122 2.25 8.19 10.95
N VAL A 123 2.52 7.81 12.19
CA VAL A 123 3.60 6.89 12.56
C VAL A 123 2.97 5.62 13.11
N VAL A 124 3.30 4.47 12.53
CA VAL A 124 2.84 3.16 12.96
C VAL A 124 4.05 2.34 13.41
N PHE A 125 4.01 1.90 14.66
CA PHE A 125 5.00 1.01 15.25
C PHE A 125 4.51 -0.42 15.15
N LEU A 126 5.33 -1.28 14.57
CA LEU A 126 5.00 -2.64 14.19
C LEU A 126 6.02 -3.59 14.82
N ASN A 127 5.64 -4.15 15.96
CA ASN A 127 6.48 -5.07 16.70
C ASN A 127 6.58 -6.40 15.95
N ARG A 128 7.80 -6.88 15.72
CA ARG A 128 8.04 -8.17 15.07
C ARG A 128 7.35 -9.29 15.85
N ALA A 129 6.65 -10.16 15.14
CA ALA A 129 6.04 -11.33 15.74
C ALA A 129 7.11 -12.28 16.33
N GLU A 130 6.84 -12.90 17.48
CA GLU A 130 7.77 -13.86 18.09
C GLU A 130 8.11 -15.03 17.14
N SER A 131 7.17 -15.46 16.31
CA SER A 131 7.36 -16.50 15.30
C SER A 131 8.36 -16.12 14.21
N ASP A 132 8.58 -14.82 13.99
CA ASP A 132 9.44 -14.25 12.96
C ASP A 132 10.84 -13.88 13.50
N LYS A 133 11.11 -14.15 14.78
CA LYS A 133 12.44 -13.96 15.36
C LYS A 133 13.39 -15.07 14.90
N PRO A 134 14.68 -14.76 14.63
CA PRO A 134 15.67 -15.76 14.28
C PRO A 134 15.75 -16.86 15.34
N LYS A 135 15.70 -18.13 14.91
CA LYS A 135 15.91 -19.28 15.78
C LYS A 135 17.35 -19.77 15.64
N GLN A 136 18.02 -19.97 16.77
CA GLN A 136 19.34 -20.62 16.77
C GLN A 136 19.16 -22.10 16.47
N ILE A 137 19.93 -22.61 15.51
CA ILE A 137 19.93 -24.03 15.13
C ILE A 137 21.28 -24.61 15.55
N THR A 138 21.27 -25.69 16.33
CA THR A 138 22.47 -26.46 16.64
C THR A 138 22.73 -27.45 15.52
N ILE A 139 23.93 -27.38 14.92
CA ILE A 139 24.37 -28.32 13.89
C ILE A 139 24.87 -29.60 14.60
N GLN A 140 24.43 -30.76 14.13
CA GLN A 140 24.91 -32.08 14.55
C GLN A 140 25.85 -32.67 13.51
#